data_AF-A0AAN0KA13-F1
#
_entry.id   AF-A0AAN0KA13-F1
#
_cell.length_a   1.000
_cell.length_b   1.000
_cell.length_c   1.000
_cell.angle_alpha   90.00
_cell.angle_beta   90.00
_cell.angle_gamma   90.00
#
_symmetry.space_group_name_H-M   'P 1'
#
loop_
_entity.id
_entity.type
_entity.pdbx_description
1 polymer ?
#
loop_
_entity_poly.entity_id
_entity_poly.type
_entity_poly.pdbx_seq_one_letter_code
_entity_poly.pdbx_strand_id
1 'polypeptide(L)'
;MPAYANRSGNSRVVFYETTADSIRVEFKDGWKYVYNANKLGTATASRMKELAHSGQGLNSYISSVVKKNFQVSIVSYKHEGEYNYHTHN
;
A
#
# COMPACT_ATOMS: atom_id res chain seq x y z
N MET A 1 -0.56 -11.59 4.94
CA MET A 1 -0.34 -10.52 3.95
C MET A 1 -0.84 -10.99 2.59
N PRO A 2 -2.05 -10.61 2.15
CA PRO A 2 -2.53 -10.96 0.82
C PRO A 2 -1.70 -10.25 -0.26
N ALA A 3 -1.29 -11.01 -1.29
CA ALA A 3 -0.65 -10.43 -2.47
C ALA A 3 -1.64 -9.53 -3.20
N TYR A 4 -1.18 -8.36 -3.65
CA TYR A 4 -2.02 -7.47 -4.44
C TYR A 4 -2.22 -8.07 -5.83
N ALA A 5 -3.48 -8.31 -6.21
CA ALA A 5 -3.80 -9.03 -7.45
C ALA A 5 -3.35 -8.31 -8.73
N ASN A 6 -3.01 -7.00 -8.64
CA ASN A 6 -2.54 -6.16 -9.75
C ASN A 6 -3.26 -6.42 -11.07
N ARG A 7 -4.60 -6.43 -11.05
CA ARG A 7 -5.43 -6.76 -12.23
C ARG A 7 -5.21 -5.82 -13.41
N SER A 8 -4.69 -4.61 -13.15
CA SER A 8 -4.38 -3.61 -14.16
C SER A 8 -3.00 -3.78 -14.81
N GLY A 9 -2.13 -4.67 -14.31
CA GLY A 9 -0.76 -4.90 -14.80
C GLY A 9 0.24 -3.77 -14.54
N ASN A 10 -0.22 -2.54 -14.31
CA ASN A 10 0.60 -1.34 -14.18
C ASN A 10 0.76 -0.83 -12.72
N SER A 11 0.23 -1.54 -11.73
CA SER A 11 0.39 -1.09 -10.33
C SER A 11 1.76 -1.47 -9.80
N ARG A 12 2.45 -0.51 -9.16
CA ARG A 12 3.70 -0.77 -8.42
C ARG A 12 3.46 -1.41 -7.05
N VAL A 13 2.20 -1.58 -6.64
CA VAL A 13 1.83 -2.21 -5.36
C VAL A 13 1.94 -3.73 -5.49
N VAL A 14 2.69 -4.35 -4.60
CA VAL A 14 2.92 -5.81 -4.57
C VAL A 14 2.19 -6.48 -3.40
N PHE A 15 2.15 -5.81 -2.25
CA PHE A 15 1.43 -6.29 -1.07
C PHE A 15 0.63 -5.17 -0.43
N TYR A 16 -0.45 -5.57 0.23
CA TYR A 16 -1.22 -4.69 1.08
C TYR A 16 -1.64 -5.44 2.35
N GLU A 17 -1.75 -4.70 3.45
CA GLU A 17 -2.24 -5.22 4.71
C GLU A 17 -3.20 -4.19 5.31
N THR A 18 -4.43 -4.62 5.57
CA THR A 18 -5.46 -3.77 6.18
C THR A 18 -5.59 -4.12 7.65
N THR A 19 -5.29 -3.16 8.51
CA THR A 19 -5.52 -3.22 9.96
C THR A 19 -6.80 -2.44 10.33
N ALA A 20 -7.23 -2.52 11.60
CA ALA A 20 -8.40 -1.79 12.10
C ALA A 20 -8.27 -0.28 11.79
N ASP A 21 -7.14 0.30 12.20
CA ASP A 21 -6.90 1.74 12.13
C ASP A 21 -5.95 2.18 11.00
N SER A 22 -5.40 1.25 10.23
CA SER A 22 -4.40 1.59 9.21
C SER A 22 -4.45 0.67 8.00
N ILE A 23 -3.80 1.10 6.93
CA ILE A 23 -3.52 0.27 5.76
C ILE A 23 -2.04 0.41 5.41
N ARG A 24 -1.35 -0.73 5.38
CA ARG A 24 0.04 -0.82 4.92
C ARG A 24 0.05 -1.20 3.46
N VAL A 25 0.87 -0.53 2.68
CA VAL A 25 1.04 -0.77 1.26
C VAL A 25 2.53 -0.94 0.99
N GLU A 26 2.88 -2.05 0.34
CA GLU A 26 4.22 -2.32 -0.10
C GLU A 26 4.31 -2.16 -1.62
N PHE A 27 5.33 -1.42 -2.04
CA PHE A 27 5.64 -1.21 -3.44
C PHE A 27 6.78 -2.12 -3.89
N LYS A 28 6.82 -2.43 -5.18
CA LYS A 28 7.85 -3.27 -5.81
C LYS A 28 9.28 -2.79 -5.58
N ASP A 29 9.45 -1.50 -5.28
CA ASP A 29 10.74 -0.89 -4.94
C ASP A 29 11.22 -1.21 -3.50
N GLY A 30 10.47 -2.02 -2.74
CA GLY A 30 10.78 -2.38 -1.35
C GLY A 30 10.35 -1.32 -0.32
N TRP A 31 9.68 -0.27 -0.77
CA TRP A 31 9.13 0.76 0.10
C TRP A 31 7.79 0.31 0.70
N LYS A 32 7.71 0.40 2.02
CA LYS A 32 6.50 0.14 2.79
C LYS A 32 5.97 1.46 3.33
N TYR A 33 4.69 1.74 3.07
CA TYR A 33 4.01 2.93 3.57
C TYR A 33 2.85 2.53 4.45
N VAL A 34 2.75 3.16 5.62
CA VAL A 34 1.62 2.99 6.54
C VAL A 34 0.73 4.22 6.50
N TYR A 35 -0.51 4.00 6.11
CA TYR A 35 -1.55 5.01 6.05
C TYR A 35 -2.48 4.84 7.24
N ASN A 36 -2.49 5.80 8.17
CA ASN A 36 -3.33 5.74 9.36
C ASN A 36 -4.70 6.40 9.09
N ALA A 37 -5.79 5.67 9.30
CA ALA A 37 -7.15 6.13 9.10
C ALA A 37 -7.51 7.33 9.98
N ASN A 38 -6.91 7.43 11.18
CA ASN A 38 -7.11 8.57 12.08
C ASN A 38 -6.53 9.87 11.51
N LYS A 39 -5.48 9.77 10.67
CA LYS A 39 -4.82 10.95 10.06
C LYS A 39 -5.38 11.30 8.69
N LEU A 40 -5.77 10.30 7.89
CA LEU A 40 -6.27 10.47 6.51
C LEU A 40 -7.80 10.62 6.44
N GLY A 41 -8.49 10.32 7.54
CA GLY A 41 -9.94 10.16 7.57
C GLY A 41 -10.37 8.74 7.21
N THR A 42 -11.43 8.28 7.86
CA THR A 42 -12.05 6.97 7.63
C THR A 42 -12.55 6.79 6.20
N ALA A 43 -13.05 7.85 5.55
CA ALA A 43 -13.47 7.81 4.15
C ALA A 43 -12.31 7.44 3.21
N THR A 44 -11.15 8.07 3.38
CA THR A 44 -9.95 7.78 2.59
C THR A 44 -9.46 6.36 2.85
N ALA A 45 -9.38 5.95 4.12
CA ALA A 45 -8.94 4.61 4.49
C ALA A 45 -9.88 3.52 3.93
N SER A 46 -11.19 3.71 4.04
CA SER A 46 -12.18 2.79 3.48
C SER A 46 -12.02 2.65 1.98
N ARG A 47 -11.87 3.77 1.26
CA ARG A 47 -11.67 3.77 -0.19
C ARG A 47 -10.38 3.06 -0.59
N MET A 48 -9.30 3.25 0.17
CA MET A 48 -8.05 2.51 -0.05
C MET A 48 -8.24 1.01 0.16
N LYS A 49 -8.97 0.58 1.20
CA LYS A 49 -9.28 -0.83 1.47
C LYS A 49 -10.09 -1.46 0.34
N GLU A 50 -11.10 -0.75 -0.18
CA GLU A 50 -11.91 -1.21 -1.33
C GLU A 50 -11.05 -1.41 -2.58
N LEU A 51 -10.20 -0.44 -2.93
CA LEU A 51 -9.30 -0.53 -4.08
C LEU A 51 -8.24 -1.63 -3.89
N ALA A 52 -7.76 -1.80 -2.65
CA ALA A 52 -6.85 -2.86 -2.28
C ALA A 52 -7.46 -4.25 -2.53
N HIS A 53 -8.70 -4.44 -2.08
CA HIS A 53 -9.45 -5.67 -2.27
C HIS A 53 -9.82 -5.91 -3.74
N SER A 54 -10.17 -4.86 -4.48
CA SER A 54 -10.45 -4.92 -5.91
C SER A 54 -9.20 -5.26 -6.74
N GLY A 55 -7.99 -5.09 -6.19
CA GLY A 55 -6.72 -5.33 -6.88
C GLY A 55 -6.44 -4.37 -8.04
N GLN A 56 -7.12 -3.23 -8.09
CA GLN A 56 -7.02 -2.23 -9.16
C GLN A 56 -7.21 -0.80 -8.62
N GLY A 57 -6.44 0.15 -9.14
CA GLY A 57 -6.64 1.58 -8.89
C GLY A 57 -6.04 2.14 -7.59
N LEU A 58 -5.51 1.29 -6.69
CA LEU A 58 -4.90 1.74 -5.43
C LEU A 58 -3.71 2.70 -5.64
N ASN A 59 -2.81 2.39 -6.57
CA ASN A 59 -1.63 3.22 -6.88
C ASN A 59 -2.00 4.64 -7.35
N SER A 60 -2.96 4.74 -8.28
CA SER A 60 -3.44 6.02 -8.80
C SER A 60 -4.16 6.82 -7.72
N TYR A 61 -4.98 6.17 -6.90
CA TYR A 61 -5.68 6.81 -5.79
C TYR A 61 -4.71 7.38 -4.76
N ILE A 62 -3.70 6.61 -4.34
CA ILE A 62 -2.63 7.09 -3.46
C ILE A 62 -1.94 8.30 -4.08
N SER A 63 -1.53 8.21 -5.35
CA SER A 63 -0.83 9.30 -6.05
C SER A 63 -1.67 10.57 -6.23
N SER A 64 -3.00 10.48 -6.31
CA SER A 64 -3.87 11.66 -6.38
C SER A 64 -4.26 12.22 -5.02
N VAL A 65 -4.62 11.36 -4.06
CA VAL A 65 -5.18 11.76 -2.77
C VAL A 65 -4.10 12.10 -1.76
N VAL A 66 -3.06 11.28 -1.66
CA VAL A 66 -1.93 11.49 -0.72
C VAL A 66 -1.06 12.64 -1.21
N LYS A 67 -0.84 12.76 -2.52
CA LYS A 67 -0.04 13.89 -3.08
C LYS A 67 -0.71 15.25 -2.83
N LYS A 68 -2.04 15.31 -2.77
CA LYS A 68 -2.78 16.53 -2.40
C LYS A 68 -2.85 16.78 -0.89
N ASN A 69 -2.88 15.74 -0.06
CA ASN A 69 -3.05 15.83 1.40
C ASN A 69 -1.73 15.69 2.18
N PHE A 70 -0.63 16.25 1.66
CA PHE A 70 0.76 16.08 2.13
C PHE A 70 1.09 16.63 3.54
N GLN A 71 0.13 16.61 4.47
CA GLN A 71 0.35 16.89 5.90
C GLN A 71 0.26 15.61 6.77
N VAL A 72 0.06 14.44 6.18
CA VAL A 72 0.04 13.17 6.91
C VAL A 72 1.45 12.61 7.01
N SER A 73 1.98 12.54 8.22
CA SER A 73 3.21 11.84 8.57
C SER A 73 3.11 10.38 8.13
N ILE A 74 3.70 10.05 6.99
CA ILE A 74 3.78 8.68 6.49
C ILE A 74 5.02 8.07 7.12
N VAL A 75 4.85 7.03 7.93
CA VAL A 75 6.00 6.23 8.36
C VAL A 75 6.39 5.35 7.17
N SER A 76 7.43 5.77 6.46
CA SER A 76 8.03 5.02 5.37
C SER A 76 9.31 4.37 5.88
N TYR A 77 9.40 3.05 5.77
CA TYR A 77 10.62 2.30 6.04
C TYR A 77 10.99 1.52 4.78
N LYS A 78 12.24 1.70 4.33
CA LYS A 78 12.85 0.88 3.31
C LYS A 78 13.32 -0.40 3.98
N HIS A 79 12.88 -1.55 3.49
CA HIS A 79 13.42 -2.82 3.97
C HIS A 79 14.83 -3.01 3.38
N GLU A 80 15.84 -2.49 4.07
CA GLU A 80 17.24 -2.87 3.84
C GLU A 80 17.44 -4.25 4.47
N GLY A 81 17.21 -5.32 3.70
CA GLY A 81 17.35 -6.69 4.19
C GLY A 81 16.73 -7.75 3.27
N GLU A 82 17.57 -8.27 2.38
CA GLU A 82 17.62 -9.65 1.90
C GLU A 82 16.30 -10.37 1.52
N TYR A 83 15.98 -10.39 0.21
CA TYR A 83 15.08 -11.39 -0.36
C TYR A 83 15.91 -12.53 -0.96
N ASN A 84 16.31 -13.48 -0.12
CA ASN A 84 16.75 -14.80 -0.57
C ASN A 84 15.49 -15.61 -0.94
N TYR A 85 15.09 -15.60 -2.22
CA TYR A 85 14.25 -16.67 -2.75
C TYR A 85 15.14 -17.89 -2.99
N HIS A 86 15.33 -18.72 -1.96
CA HIS A 86 15.71 -20.11 -2.21
C HIS A 86 14.50 -20.85 -2.76
N THR A 87 14.37 -20.90 -4.08
CA THR A 87 13.79 -22.08 -4.73
C THR A 87 14.92 -23.10 -4.85
N HIS A 88 15.12 -23.91 -3.82
CA HIS A 88 15.91 -25.13 -3.95
C HIS A 88 14.97 -26.25 -4.35
N ASN A 89 15.19 -26.80 -5.55
CA ASN A 89 14.99 -28.21 -5.80
C ASN A 89 16.33 -28.78 -6.25
#